data_AF-A0A2S8BQI4-F1
#
_entry.id   AF-A0A2S8BQI4-F1
#
_cell.length_a   1.000
_cell.length_b   1.000
_cell.length_c   1.000
_cell.angle_alpha   90.00
_cell.angle_beta   90.00
_cell.angle_gamma   90.00
#
_symmetry.space_group_name_H-M   'P 1'
#
loop_
_entity.id
_entity.type
_entity.pdbx_description
1 polymer ?
#
loop_
_entity_poly.entity_id
_entity_poly.type
_entity_poly.pdbx_seq_one_letter_code
_entity_poly.pdbx_strand_id
1 'polypeptide(L)'
;MSFVLIGDPMNPNGGLLERFAGLNLPSLGLNFYGATPTDTPFTTDIYTLEYDGYADFPRYPLNLLSDLNAFAGINYVHGTYPDLTPEQIAPESATNPGGAILLPGSADLPGGTGATNYWMIPTENLPLLDPVRSIPVIGKPIADLLQPDLTYLVNLGYGDPEYGWSTAPANVATPFGLFPSLSAFEKLPGLLASGTQQGIDAFVHDITGGLTGLSLPNLSDVVANPLSLLDAGSAGTAAVDAANPLGFLSSAVNALTNIAASGYAVLLPTADIINRPGHLGAVV
;
A
#
# COMPACT_ATOMS: atom_id res chain seq x y z
N MET A 1 -5.69 -34.86 -7.09
CA MET A 1 -4.45 -34.07 -7.22
C MET A 1 -4.87 -32.62 -7.11
N SER A 2 -4.19 -31.84 -6.28
CA SER A 2 -4.39 -30.41 -6.14
C SER A 2 -3.04 -29.69 -6.17
N PHE A 3 -3.05 -28.43 -6.55
CA PHE A 3 -1.87 -27.57 -6.62
C PHE A 3 -2.06 -26.33 -5.76
N VAL A 4 -0.96 -25.81 -5.22
CA VAL A 4 -0.92 -24.51 -4.57
C VAL A 4 0.21 -23.72 -5.20
N LEU A 5 -0.10 -22.50 -5.63
CA LEU A 5 0.88 -21.53 -6.10
C LEU A 5 0.90 -20.36 -5.11
N ILE A 6 2.09 -19.82 -4.87
CA ILE A 6 2.31 -18.64 -4.04
C ILE A 6 3.12 -17.64 -4.86
N GLY A 7 2.75 -16.37 -4.82
CA GLY A 7 3.49 -15.31 -5.52
C GLY A 7 3.62 -15.56 -7.02
N ASP A 8 2.54 -16.02 -7.67
CA ASP A 8 2.54 -16.35 -9.09
C ASP A 8 2.75 -15.09 -9.96
N PRO A 9 3.91 -14.90 -10.60
CA PRO A 9 4.16 -13.72 -11.41
C PRO A 9 3.38 -13.72 -12.73
N MET A 10 2.71 -14.82 -13.05
CA MET A 10 1.84 -15.00 -14.20
C MET A 10 0.36 -15.01 -13.79
N ASN A 11 0.02 -14.55 -12.57
CA ASN A 11 -1.36 -14.36 -12.16
C ASN A 11 -2.17 -13.62 -13.26
N PRO A 12 -3.32 -14.16 -13.72
CA PRO A 12 -4.05 -13.56 -14.85
C PRO A 12 -4.43 -12.10 -14.60
N ASN A 13 -4.74 -11.76 -13.36
CA ASN A 13 -4.92 -10.37 -12.95
C ASN A 13 -3.98 -10.06 -11.79
N GLY A 14 -2.91 -9.31 -12.08
CA GLY A 14 -1.92 -8.90 -11.07
C GLY A 14 -0.50 -9.36 -11.41
N GLY A 15 -0.31 -10.51 -12.05
CA GLY A 15 1.03 -11.01 -12.36
C GLY A 15 1.81 -10.04 -13.25
N LEU A 16 3.02 -9.66 -12.85
CA LEU A 16 3.91 -8.78 -13.62
C LEU A 16 4.15 -9.31 -15.04
N LEU A 17 4.29 -10.64 -15.18
CA LEU A 17 4.53 -11.26 -16.49
C LEU A 17 3.30 -11.29 -17.38
N GLU A 18 2.10 -11.29 -16.79
CA GLU A 18 0.84 -11.14 -17.53
C GLU A 18 0.56 -9.67 -17.86
N ARG A 19 0.81 -8.73 -16.93
CA ARG A 19 0.59 -7.29 -17.16
C ARG A 19 1.24 -6.80 -18.45
N PHE A 20 2.44 -7.30 -18.75
CA PHE A 20 3.22 -6.98 -19.94
C PHE A 20 3.44 -8.18 -20.86
N ALA A 21 2.46 -9.09 -20.95
CA ALA A 21 2.52 -10.26 -21.82
C ALA A 21 3.00 -9.91 -23.24
N GLY A 22 3.94 -10.69 -23.77
CA GLY A 22 4.57 -10.45 -25.06
C GLY A 22 5.81 -9.53 -25.03
N LEU A 23 6.13 -8.91 -23.89
CA LEU A 23 7.43 -8.25 -23.70
C LEU A 23 8.56 -9.29 -23.67
N ASN A 24 9.68 -8.96 -24.32
CA ASN A 24 10.89 -9.75 -24.32
C ASN A 24 12.07 -8.88 -23.87
N LEU A 25 12.81 -9.36 -22.86
CA LEU A 25 14.04 -8.73 -22.36
C LEU A 25 15.20 -9.69 -22.62
N PRO A 26 15.77 -9.72 -23.85
CA PRO A 26 16.74 -10.73 -24.23
C PRO A 26 18.03 -10.65 -23.40
N SER A 27 18.43 -9.46 -22.95
CA SER A 27 19.60 -9.27 -22.08
C SER A 27 19.44 -9.93 -20.70
N LEU A 28 18.20 -10.15 -20.25
CA LEU A 28 17.89 -10.82 -18.99
C LEU A 28 17.42 -12.27 -19.19
N GLY A 29 17.31 -12.74 -20.44
CA GLY A 29 16.75 -14.05 -20.77
C GLY A 29 15.27 -14.20 -20.37
N LEU A 30 14.54 -13.11 -20.19
CA LEU A 30 13.19 -13.09 -19.64
C LEU A 30 12.14 -12.86 -20.74
N ASN A 31 11.18 -13.79 -20.84
CA ASN A 31 9.98 -13.66 -21.66
C ASN A 31 8.75 -13.52 -20.77
N PHE A 32 7.87 -12.61 -21.15
CA PHE A 32 6.60 -12.39 -20.47
C PHE A 32 5.55 -13.30 -21.12
N TYR A 33 5.42 -14.51 -20.57
CA TYR A 33 4.65 -15.62 -21.17
C TYR A 33 3.13 -15.46 -21.09
N GLY A 34 2.64 -14.46 -20.38
CA GLY A 34 1.21 -14.23 -20.17
C GLY A 34 0.65 -14.95 -18.94
N ALA A 35 -0.66 -15.17 -18.92
CA ALA A 35 -1.39 -15.66 -17.77
C ALA A 35 -1.19 -17.17 -17.53
N THR A 36 -1.07 -17.55 -16.26
CA THR A 36 -1.25 -18.93 -15.80
C THR A 36 -2.63 -19.42 -16.25
N PRO A 37 -2.72 -20.61 -16.89
CA PRO A 37 -4.00 -21.12 -17.37
C PRO A 37 -5.04 -21.26 -16.26
N THR A 38 -6.26 -20.81 -16.53
CA THR A 38 -7.34 -20.75 -15.53
C THR A 38 -8.33 -21.91 -15.63
N ASP A 39 -8.34 -22.62 -16.75
CA ASP A 39 -9.18 -23.77 -17.08
C ASP A 39 -8.49 -25.12 -16.82
N THR A 40 -7.89 -25.27 -15.63
CA THR A 40 -7.21 -26.52 -15.28
C THR A 40 -8.22 -27.59 -14.81
N PRO A 41 -7.96 -28.89 -15.05
CA PRO A 41 -8.78 -29.98 -14.51
C PRO A 41 -8.47 -30.30 -13.04
N PHE A 42 -7.54 -29.58 -12.40
CA PHE A 42 -7.09 -29.83 -11.05
C PHE A 42 -7.46 -28.68 -10.13
N THR A 43 -7.95 -29.00 -8.92
CA THR A 43 -8.14 -27.98 -7.89
C THR A 43 -6.83 -27.25 -7.63
N THR A 44 -6.84 -25.93 -7.80
CA THR A 44 -5.65 -25.09 -7.66
C THR A 44 -5.98 -23.89 -6.79
N ASP A 45 -5.18 -23.62 -5.77
CA ASP A 45 -5.26 -22.39 -4.98
C ASP A 45 -4.04 -21.52 -5.30
N ILE A 46 -4.27 -20.25 -5.65
CA ILE A 46 -3.21 -19.28 -5.90
C ILE A 46 -3.28 -18.20 -4.83
N TYR A 47 -2.26 -18.11 -3.98
CA TYR A 47 -2.16 -17.10 -2.92
C TYR A 47 -1.23 -15.96 -3.30
N THR A 48 -1.73 -14.74 -3.15
CA THR A 48 -1.04 -13.50 -3.54
C THR A 48 -0.99 -12.59 -2.32
N LEU A 49 0.19 -12.08 -1.95
CA LEU A 49 0.29 -11.02 -0.96
C LEU A 49 -0.03 -9.69 -1.65
N GLU A 50 -0.87 -8.88 -1.03
CA GLU A 50 -1.17 -7.53 -1.49
C GLU A 50 0.14 -6.74 -1.66
N TYR A 51 0.26 -6.02 -2.77
CA TYR A 51 1.47 -5.29 -3.16
C TYR A 51 2.72 -6.13 -3.43
N ASP A 52 2.63 -7.46 -3.53
CA ASP A 52 3.73 -8.25 -4.09
C ASP A 52 3.98 -7.81 -5.54
N GLY A 53 5.03 -7.02 -5.79
CA GLY A 53 5.29 -6.47 -7.12
C GLY A 53 5.62 -7.49 -8.21
N TYR A 54 5.75 -8.78 -7.89
CA TYR A 54 5.75 -9.82 -8.93
C TYR A 54 4.35 -10.37 -9.21
N ALA A 55 3.53 -10.60 -8.19
CA ALA A 55 2.26 -11.33 -8.30
C ALA A 55 1.00 -10.44 -8.26
N ASP A 56 1.14 -9.20 -7.82
CA ASP A 56 0.15 -8.13 -7.72
C ASP A 56 0.78 -6.79 -8.15
N PHE A 57 1.11 -6.69 -9.43
CA PHE A 57 1.63 -5.50 -10.07
C PHE A 57 0.50 -4.54 -10.50
N PRO A 58 0.69 -3.21 -10.33
CA PRO A 58 -0.29 -2.19 -10.66
C PRO A 58 -0.87 -2.34 -12.07
N ARG A 59 -2.17 -2.12 -12.20
CA ARG A 59 -2.85 -2.12 -13.49
C ARG A 59 -2.53 -0.88 -14.32
N TYR A 60 -2.21 0.24 -13.68
CA TYR A 60 -2.01 1.55 -14.33
C TYR A 60 -0.60 2.11 -14.05
N PRO A 61 0.43 1.70 -14.80
CA PRO A 61 1.84 2.08 -14.58
C PRO A 61 2.17 3.57 -14.87
N LEU A 62 1.17 4.40 -15.16
CA LEU A 62 1.36 5.86 -15.13
C LEU A 62 1.25 6.41 -13.71
N ASN A 63 0.71 5.63 -12.76
CA ASN A 63 0.75 5.94 -11.34
C ASN A 63 2.09 5.50 -10.74
N LEU A 64 3.07 6.39 -10.77
CA LEU A 64 4.42 6.11 -10.30
C LEU A 64 4.49 5.78 -8.80
N LEU A 65 3.54 6.24 -7.98
CA LEU A 65 3.49 5.85 -6.57
C LEU A 65 3.21 4.36 -6.43
N SER A 66 2.27 3.84 -7.22
CA SER A 66 1.95 2.42 -7.26
C SER A 66 3.13 1.59 -7.75
N ASP A 67 3.84 2.04 -8.78
CA ASP A 67 5.03 1.34 -9.29
C ASP A 67 6.15 1.30 -8.24
N LEU A 68 6.42 2.44 -7.58
CA LEU A 68 7.39 2.49 -6.49
C LEU A 68 6.99 1.58 -5.32
N ASN A 69 5.71 1.54 -4.98
CA ASN A 69 5.20 0.63 -3.96
C ASN A 69 5.35 -0.85 -4.37
N ALA A 70 5.10 -1.19 -5.63
CA ALA A 70 5.29 -2.55 -6.14
C ALA A 70 6.78 -2.96 -6.11
N PHE A 71 7.70 -2.05 -6.48
CA PHE A 71 9.14 -2.31 -6.34
C PHE A 71 9.56 -2.44 -4.88
N ALA A 72 8.98 -1.66 -3.97
CA ALA A 72 9.18 -1.86 -2.54
C ALA A 72 8.62 -3.23 -2.10
N GLY A 73 7.46 -3.64 -2.61
CA GLY A 73 6.86 -4.95 -2.39
C GLY A 73 7.72 -6.13 -2.84
N ILE A 74 8.46 -6.00 -3.95
CA ILE A 74 9.47 -7.01 -4.33
C ILE A 74 10.52 -7.20 -3.23
N ASN A 75 10.92 -6.13 -2.54
CA ASN A 75 11.96 -6.18 -1.52
C ASN A 75 11.44 -6.57 -0.14
N TYR A 76 10.24 -6.12 0.23
CA TYR A 76 9.71 -6.22 1.59
C TYR A 76 8.53 -7.20 1.74
N VAL A 77 7.87 -7.59 0.65
CA VAL A 77 6.67 -8.45 0.68
C VAL A 77 6.91 -9.80 0.00
N HIS A 78 7.45 -9.82 -1.22
CA HIS A 78 7.54 -11.06 -2.02
C HIS A 78 8.28 -12.22 -1.31
N GLY A 79 9.27 -11.89 -0.48
CA GLY A 79 10.04 -12.88 0.28
C GLY A 79 9.34 -13.46 1.52
N THR A 80 8.19 -12.92 1.94
CA THR A 80 7.60 -13.18 3.26
C THR A 80 6.53 -14.27 3.29
N TYR A 81 6.21 -14.89 2.15
CA TYR A 81 5.31 -16.05 2.12
C TYR A 81 5.65 -17.16 3.16
N PRO A 82 6.92 -17.50 3.42
CA PRO A 82 7.26 -18.50 4.45
C PRO A 82 6.90 -18.08 5.88
N ASP A 83 6.69 -16.79 6.13
CA ASP A 83 6.38 -16.22 7.44
C ASP A 83 4.88 -16.16 7.72
N LEU A 84 4.04 -16.53 6.74
CA LEU A 84 2.59 -16.48 6.87
C LEU A 84 2.08 -17.45 7.95
N THR A 85 1.23 -16.90 8.82
CA THR A 85 0.53 -17.65 9.84
C THR A 85 -0.67 -18.41 9.25
N PRO A 86 -1.11 -19.52 9.88
CA PRO A 86 -2.35 -20.19 9.50
C PRO A 86 -3.56 -19.26 9.46
N GLU A 87 -3.62 -18.27 10.35
CA GLU A 87 -4.70 -17.28 10.42
C GLU A 87 -4.73 -16.37 9.18
N GLN A 88 -3.56 -15.96 8.66
CA GLN A 88 -3.47 -15.15 7.44
C GLN A 88 -3.84 -15.93 6.18
N ILE A 89 -3.59 -17.24 6.16
CA ILE A 89 -3.93 -18.11 5.03
C ILE A 89 -5.41 -18.54 5.08
N ALA A 90 -5.99 -18.64 6.28
CA ALA A 90 -7.39 -18.98 6.46
C ALA A 90 -8.31 -17.90 5.87
N PRO A 91 -9.50 -18.26 5.35
CA PRO A 91 -10.43 -17.29 4.77
C PRO A 91 -10.81 -16.17 5.74
N GLU A 92 -11.00 -14.98 5.18
CA GLU A 92 -11.56 -13.86 5.93
C GLU A 92 -12.95 -14.20 6.49
N SER A 93 -13.23 -13.74 7.70
CA SER A 93 -14.54 -13.91 8.33
C SER A 93 -14.74 -12.91 9.47
N ALA A 94 -15.94 -12.85 10.04
CA ALA A 94 -16.21 -12.01 11.21
C ALA A 94 -15.30 -12.32 12.42
N THR A 95 -14.76 -13.55 12.50
CA THR A 95 -13.81 -13.97 13.54
C THR A 95 -12.36 -13.98 13.08
N ASN A 96 -12.10 -13.71 11.79
CA ASN A 96 -10.76 -13.59 11.19
C ASN A 96 -10.75 -12.45 10.15
N PRO A 97 -10.84 -11.19 10.58
CA PRO A 97 -10.99 -10.05 9.66
C PRO A 97 -9.72 -9.75 8.84
N GLY A 98 -8.57 -10.36 9.17
CA GLY A 98 -7.31 -10.23 8.42
C GLY A 98 -6.93 -11.49 7.65
N GLY A 99 -7.88 -12.40 7.44
CA GLY A 99 -7.66 -13.63 6.67
C GLY A 99 -7.55 -13.39 5.16
N ALA A 100 -7.26 -14.45 4.43
CA ALA A 100 -7.20 -14.43 2.97
C ALA A 100 -8.58 -14.18 2.35
N ILE A 101 -8.62 -13.27 1.39
CA ILE A 101 -9.80 -12.83 0.66
C ILE A 101 -9.93 -13.66 -0.61
N LEU A 102 -11.06 -14.35 -0.78
CA LEU A 102 -11.37 -15.07 -2.01
C LEU A 102 -11.81 -14.07 -3.09
N LEU A 103 -11.05 -13.97 -4.19
CA LEU A 103 -11.27 -12.96 -5.22
C LEU A 103 -12.33 -13.38 -6.26
N PRO A 104 -13.11 -12.43 -6.82
CA PRO A 104 -14.02 -12.69 -7.94
C PRO A 104 -13.33 -13.45 -9.09
N GLY A 105 -14.04 -14.37 -9.72
CA GLY A 105 -13.48 -15.25 -10.75
C GLY A 105 -12.92 -16.58 -10.21
N SER A 106 -12.77 -16.71 -8.90
CA SER A 106 -12.48 -17.98 -8.23
C SER A 106 -13.60 -19.00 -8.45
N ALA A 107 -13.23 -20.28 -8.60
CA ALA A 107 -14.16 -21.38 -8.84
C ALA A 107 -15.27 -21.50 -7.78
N ASP A 108 -14.95 -21.17 -6.52
CA ASP A 108 -15.89 -21.25 -5.40
C ASP A 108 -16.83 -20.02 -5.29
N LEU A 109 -16.71 -19.03 -6.18
CA LEU A 109 -17.58 -17.86 -6.24
C LEU A 109 -18.53 -17.88 -7.46
N PRO A 110 -19.71 -17.24 -7.37
CA PRO A 110 -20.60 -17.08 -8.51
C PRO A 110 -19.91 -16.42 -9.71
N GLY A 111 -20.03 -17.04 -10.88
CA GLY A 111 -19.39 -16.56 -12.10
C GLY A 111 -17.94 -17.01 -12.30
N GLY A 112 -17.38 -17.78 -11.35
CA GLY A 112 -16.11 -18.48 -11.53
C GLY A 112 -16.18 -19.56 -12.61
N THR A 113 -15.04 -19.85 -13.22
CA THR A 113 -14.87 -20.91 -14.22
C THR A 113 -13.63 -21.75 -13.90
N GLY A 114 -13.62 -23.01 -14.35
CA GLY A 114 -12.49 -23.92 -14.11
C GLY A 114 -12.49 -24.50 -12.69
N ALA A 115 -11.30 -24.72 -12.13
CA ALA A 115 -11.09 -25.33 -10.82
C ALA A 115 -10.06 -24.55 -9.96
N THR A 116 -9.83 -23.27 -10.27
CA THR A 116 -8.83 -22.44 -9.61
C THR A 116 -9.49 -21.40 -8.71
N ASN A 117 -9.00 -21.28 -7.47
CA ASN A 117 -9.34 -20.23 -6.52
C ASN A 117 -8.16 -19.27 -6.37
N TYR A 118 -8.47 -17.97 -6.29
CA TYR A 118 -7.49 -16.89 -6.16
C TYR A 118 -7.70 -16.20 -4.83
N TRP A 119 -6.65 -16.18 -4.02
CA TRP A 119 -6.67 -15.67 -2.67
C TRP A 119 -5.73 -14.46 -2.57
N MET A 120 -6.26 -13.34 -2.09
CA MET A 120 -5.47 -12.16 -1.72
C MET A 120 -5.22 -12.19 -0.21
N ILE A 121 -3.97 -12.04 0.20
CA ILE A 121 -3.59 -11.91 1.61
C ILE A 121 -3.22 -10.44 1.84
N PRO A 122 -4.03 -9.68 2.59
CA PRO A 122 -3.76 -8.27 2.84
C PRO A 122 -2.44 -8.04 3.58
N THR A 123 -1.83 -6.89 3.34
CA THR A 123 -0.66 -6.43 4.10
C THR A 123 -1.04 -5.31 5.06
N GLU A 124 -0.42 -5.26 6.24
CA GLU A 124 -0.72 -4.23 7.25
C GLU A 124 -0.12 -2.86 6.87
N ASN A 125 1.06 -2.90 6.24
CA ASN A 125 1.87 -1.72 5.98
C ASN A 125 2.09 -1.55 4.49
N LEU A 126 1.95 -0.31 4.02
CA LEU A 126 2.30 0.09 2.67
C LEU A 126 3.81 -0.07 2.47
N PRO A 127 4.30 -0.98 1.60
CA PRO A 127 5.73 -1.28 1.45
C PRO A 127 6.59 -0.06 1.12
N LEU A 128 6.03 0.91 0.38
CA LEU A 128 6.69 2.18 0.05
C LEU A 128 7.18 2.95 1.28
N LEU A 129 6.54 2.75 2.44
CA LEU A 129 6.85 3.44 3.68
C LEU A 129 7.77 2.65 4.62
N ASP A 130 8.13 1.41 4.29
CA ASP A 130 9.03 0.61 5.13
C ASP A 130 10.42 1.24 5.31
N PRO A 131 11.04 1.87 4.29
CA PRO A 131 12.27 2.64 4.50
C PRO A 131 12.09 3.78 5.51
N VAL A 132 10.94 4.46 5.51
CA VAL A 132 10.64 5.53 6.48
C VAL A 132 10.48 4.94 7.88
N ARG A 133 9.73 3.83 8.02
CA ARG A 133 9.56 3.12 9.30
C ARG A 133 10.88 2.65 9.90
N SER A 134 11.86 2.31 9.06
CA SER A 134 13.17 1.86 9.51
C SER A 134 13.99 2.94 10.24
N ILE A 135 13.60 4.22 10.13
CA ILE A 135 14.25 5.32 10.86
C ILE A 135 13.92 5.18 12.35
N PRO A 136 14.92 5.01 13.24
CA PRO A 136 14.65 4.80 14.65
C PRO A 136 13.87 5.96 15.28
N VAL A 137 12.95 5.61 16.17
CA VAL A 137 12.14 6.53 17.02
C VAL A 137 11.12 7.38 16.25
N ILE A 138 11.53 8.05 15.17
CA ILE A 138 10.67 9.00 14.44
C ILE A 138 10.05 8.39 13.17
N GLY A 139 10.59 7.27 12.67
CA GLY A 139 10.16 6.66 11.41
C GLY A 139 8.72 6.17 11.43
N LYS A 140 8.35 5.40 12.47
CA LYS A 140 6.99 4.86 12.62
C LYS A 140 5.92 5.97 12.69
N PRO A 141 6.01 6.99 13.57
CA PRO A 141 5.02 8.08 13.58
C PRO A 141 4.85 8.74 12.21
N ILE A 142 5.95 9.05 11.51
CA ILE A 142 5.88 9.72 10.20
C ILE A 142 5.29 8.79 9.13
N ALA A 143 5.64 7.50 9.14
CA ALA A 143 5.04 6.54 8.22
C ALA A 143 3.53 6.42 8.47
N ASP A 144 3.10 6.34 9.72
CA ASP A 144 1.69 6.17 10.07
C ASP A 144 0.87 7.45 9.85
N LEU A 145 1.52 8.62 9.92
CA LEU A 145 0.94 9.89 9.47
C LEU A 145 0.60 9.89 7.97
N LEU A 146 1.46 9.28 7.16
CA LEU A 146 1.37 9.31 5.70
C LEU A 146 0.65 8.12 5.09
N GLN A 147 0.65 6.97 5.78
CA GLN A 147 0.16 5.70 5.24
C GLN A 147 -1.26 5.78 4.71
N PRO A 148 -2.26 6.31 5.44
CA PRO A 148 -3.65 6.23 4.95
C PRO A 148 -3.84 6.92 3.60
N ASP A 149 -3.33 8.13 3.44
CA ASP A 149 -3.45 8.88 2.17
C ASP A 149 -2.60 8.28 1.05
N LEU A 150 -1.37 7.86 1.35
CA LEU A 150 -0.52 7.20 0.37
C LEU A 150 -1.10 5.85 -0.07
N THR A 151 -1.80 5.14 0.81
CA THR A 151 -2.50 3.89 0.48
C THR A 151 -3.55 4.16 -0.58
N TYR A 152 -4.42 5.17 -0.40
CA TYR A 152 -5.43 5.51 -1.41
C TYR A 152 -4.82 5.96 -2.74
N LEU A 153 -3.71 6.72 -2.71
CA LEU A 153 -3.01 7.15 -3.91
C LEU A 153 -2.31 5.99 -4.63
N VAL A 154 -1.75 5.03 -3.90
CA VAL A 154 -1.14 3.82 -4.45
C VAL A 154 -2.22 2.88 -5.02
N ASN A 155 -3.30 2.65 -4.29
CA ASN A 155 -4.41 1.76 -4.69
C ASN A 155 -5.11 2.24 -5.95
N LEU A 156 -5.13 3.56 -6.19
CA LEU A 156 -5.62 4.13 -7.44
C LEU A 156 -4.93 3.52 -8.68
N GLY A 157 -3.64 3.16 -8.61
CA GLY A 157 -2.94 2.49 -9.71
C GLY A 157 -3.32 1.02 -9.91
N TYR A 158 -4.01 0.40 -8.96
CA TYR A 158 -4.59 -0.94 -9.09
C TYR A 158 -6.02 -0.90 -9.63
N GLY A 159 -6.70 0.23 -9.44
CA GLY A 159 -7.87 0.67 -10.19
C GLY A 159 -9.03 1.13 -9.34
N ASP A 160 -9.13 0.65 -8.11
CA ASP A 160 -10.04 1.17 -7.09
C ASP A 160 -9.20 1.65 -5.90
N PRO A 161 -9.28 2.93 -5.49
CA PRO A 161 -8.45 3.44 -4.40
C PRO A 161 -8.68 2.71 -3.07
N GLU A 162 -9.78 1.97 -2.90
CA GLU A 162 -10.04 1.22 -1.66
C GLU A 162 -9.28 -0.11 -1.57
N TYR A 163 -8.65 -0.59 -2.65
CA TYR A 163 -8.02 -1.93 -2.70
C TYR A 163 -6.61 -1.87 -3.28
N GLY A 164 -5.65 -2.54 -2.64
CA GLY A 164 -4.26 -2.62 -3.10
C GLY A 164 -4.00 -3.59 -4.24
N TRP A 165 -5.07 -4.12 -4.85
CA TRP A 165 -5.06 -5.05 -5.98
C TRP A 165 -6.16 -4.71 -6.97
N SER A 166 -6.10 -5.28 -8.19
CA SER A 166 -7.13 -5.02 -9.20
C SER A 166 -8.39 -5.84 -8.96
N THR A 167 -9.54 -5.18 -8.82
CA THR A 167 -10.84 -5.81 -8.48
C THR A 167 -11.57 -6.46 -9.66
N ALA A 168 -10.99 -6.46 -10.86
CA ALA A 168 -11.48 -7.26 -11.98
C ALA A 168 -11.38 -8.77 -11.68
N PRO A 169 -12.17 -9.64 -12.34
CA PRO A 169 -12.11 -11.08 -12.11
C PRO A 169 -10.68 -11.63 -12.22
N ALA A 170 -10.23 -12.34 -11.19
CA ALA A 170 -8.86 -12.84 -11.05
C ALA A 170 -8.49 -13.92 -12.06
N ASN A 171 -9.50 -14.60 -12.63
CA ASN A 171 -9.34 -15.61 -13.67
C ASN A 171 -9.29 -15.05 -15.10
N VAL A 172 -9.30 -13.73 -15.27
CA VAL A 172 -9.25 -13.07 -16.58
C VAL A 172 -7.91 -12.35 -16.75
N ALA A 173 -7.18 -12.75 -17.80
CA ALA A 173 -5.98 -12.08 -18.28
C ALA A 173 -6.22 -10.56 -18.42
N THR A 174 -5.55 -9.79 -17.57
CA THR A 174 -5.74 -8.34 -17.45
C THR A 174 -4.41 -7.65 -17.74
N PRO A 175 -4.20 -7.11 -18.96
CA PRO A 175 -2.99 -6.35 -19.27
C PRO A 175 -2.99 -4.98 -18.57
N PHE A 176 -1.86 -4.26 -18.65
CA PHE A 176 -1.79 -2.87 -18.18
C PHE A 176 -2.81 -1.98 -18.91
N GLY A 177 -3.28 -0.94 -18.23
CA GLY A 177 -4.08 0.15 -18.77
C GLY A 177 -3.35 1.49 -18.60
N LEU A 178 -3.91 2.54 -19.21
CA LEU A 178 -3.33 3.89 -19.09
C LEU A 178 -3.88 4.65 -17.88
N PHE A 179 -5.18 4.60 -17.63
CA PHE A 179 -5.83 5.37 -16.58
C PHE A 179 -6.93 4.58 -15.85
N PRO A 180 -7.08 4.75 -14.53
CA PRO A 180 -8.24 4.29 -13.77
C PRO A 180 -9.56 4.86 -14.30
N SER A 181 -10.69 4.30 -13.85
CA SER A 181 -12.01 4.83 -14.18
C SER A 181 -12.24 6.21 -13.53
N LEU A 182 -13.13 7.03 -14.11
CA LEU A 182 -13.51 8.31 -13.50
C LEU A 182 -14.09 8.11 -12.09
N SER A 183 -14.87 7.05 -11.88
CA SER A 183 -15.43 6.72 -10.56
C SER A 183 -14.35 6.49 -9.49
N ALA A 184 -13.18 5.96 -9.86
CA ALA A 184 -12.07 5.79 -8.94
C ALA A 184 -11.51 7.16 -8.50
N PHE A 185 -11.41 8.11 -9.43
CA PHE A 185 -11.00 9.48 -9.11
C PHE A 185 -12.05 10.23 -8.28
N GLU A 186 -13.34 10.00 -8.52
CA GLU A 186 -14.43 10.64 -7.76
C GLU A 186 -14.45 10.24 -6.28
N LYS A 187 -14.01 9.02 -5.93
CA LYS A 187 -13.88 8.58 -4.53
C LYS A 187 -12.75 9.29 -3.79
N LEU A 188 -11.68 9.64 -4.51
CA LEU A 188 -10.39 10.01 -3.93
C LEU A 188 -10.43 11.23 -2.99
N PRO A 189 -11.16 12.33 -3.26
CA PRO A 189 -11.23 13.46 -2.34
C PRO A 189 -11.79 13.08 -0.96
N GLY A 190 -12.84 12.25 -0.92
CA GLY A 190 -13.44 11.80 0.35
C GLY A 190 -12.50 10.85 1.10
N LEU A 191 -11.85 9.94 0.38
CA LEU A 191 -10.88 9.02 0.95
C LEU A 191 -9.67 9.75 1.53
N LEU A 192 -9.09 10.72 0.81
CA LEU A 192 -7.97 11.52 1.33
C LEU A 192 -8.35 12.37 2.54
N ALA A 193 -9.56 12.95 2.56
CA ALA A 193 -10.01 13.67 3.75
C ALA A 193 -10.07 12.75 4.99
N SER A 194 -10.57 11.52 4.81
CA SER A 194 -10.62 10.52 5.88
C SER A 194 -9.24 9.96 6.22
N GLY A 195 -8.37 9.76 5.24
CA GLY A 195 -7.02 9.25 5.41
C GLY A 195 -6.13 10.24 6.15
N THR A 196 -6.20 11.52 5.81
CA THR A 196 -5.53 12.59 6.56
C THR A 196 -5.92 12.57 8.03
N GLN A 197 -7.21 12.40 8.34
CA GLN A 197 -7.67 12.30 9.73
C GLN A 197 -7.10 11.06 10.42
N GLN A 198 -7.18 9.89 9.78
CA GLN A 198 -6.61 8.63 10.30
C GLN A 198 -5.11 8.75 10.55
N GLY A 199 -4.37 9.40 9.65
CA GLY A 199 -2.92 9.58 9.76
C GLY A 199 -2.55 10.49 10.92
N ILE A 200 -3.27 11.61 11.10
CA ILE A 200 -3.09 12.50 12.25
C ILE A 200 -3.36 11.75 13.56
N ASP A 201 -4.44 10.96 13.62
CA ASP A 201 -4.80 10.20 14.81
C ASP A 201 -3.74 9.13 15.14
N ALA A 202 -3.24 8.41 14.12
CA ALA A 202 -2.17 7.42 14.27
C ALA A 202 -0.85 8.06 14.72
N PHE A 203 -0.47 9.20 14.14
CA PHE A 203 0.71 9.97 14.55
C PHE A 203 0.65 10.40 16.02
N VAL A 204 -0.49 10.95 16.44
CA VAL A 204 -0.71 11.35 17.84
C VAL A 204 -0.66 10.13 18.75
N HIS A 205 -1.28 9.02 18.36
CA HIS A 205 -1.23 7.77 19.11
C HIS A 205 0.22 7.29 19.31
N ASP A 206 1.00 7.25 18.24
CA ASP A 206 2.39 6.79 18.27
C ASP A 206 3.28 7.66 19.15
N ILE A 207 3.09 8.97 19.10
CA ILE A 207 3.85 9.90 19.91
C ILE A 207 3.47 9.79 21.39
N THR A 208 2.16 9.76 21.68
CA THR A 208 1.66 9.72 23.06
C THR A 208 1.84 8.36 23.71
N GLY A 209 1.95 7.28 22.95
CA GLY A 209 2.25 5.94 23.44
C GLY A 209 3.74 5.61 23.47
N GLY A 210 4.49 6.04 22.45
CA GLY A 210 5.87 5.62 22.20
C GLY A 210 6.96 6.57 22.70
N LEU A 211 6.66 7.86 22.90
CA LEU A 211 7.65 8.88 23.29
C LEU A 211 7.45 9.44 24.70
N THR A 212 6.64 8.78 25.54
CA THR A 212 6.25 9.21 26.90
C THR A 212 7.41 9.53 27.87
N GLY A 213 8.62 9.08 27.57
CA GLY A 213 9.83 9.37 28.37
C GLY A 213 10.65 10.57 27.89
N LEU A 214 10.30 11.20 26.76
CA LEU A 214 11.02 12.33 26.18
C LEU A 214 10.23 13.61 26.43
N SER A 215 10.85 14.58 27.15
CA SER A 215 10.28 15.92 27.29
C SER A 215 10.44 16.68 25.99
N LEU A 216 9.41 16.69 25.17
CA LEU A 216 9.44 17.31 23.84
C LEU A 216 8.67 18.63 23.84
N PRO A 217 9.34 19.77 23.54
CA PRO A 217 8.63 21.02 23.32
C PRO A 217 7.72 20.89 22.08
N ASN A 218 6.54 21.50 22.13
CA ASN A 218 5.49 21.53 21.08
C ASN A 218 4.59 20.29 20.98
N LEU A 219 4.87 19.23 21.73
CA LEU A 219 4.06 18.01 21.70
C LEU A 219 2.70 18.20 22.37
N SER A 220 2.65 19.02 23.42
CA SER A 220 1.41 19.43 24.09
C SER A 220 0.43 20.11 23.14
N ASP A 221 0.94 20.90 22.20
CA ASP A 221 0.10 21.71 21.31
C ASP A 221 -0.52 20.85 20.21
N VAL A 222 0.25 19.89 19.69
CA VAL A 222 -0.23 18.90 18.71
C VAL A 222 -1.22 17.93 19.36
N VAL A 223 -0.96 17.47 20.58
CA VAL A 223 -1.91 16.61 21.31
C VAL A 223 -3.19 17.38 21.65
N ALA A 224 -3.10 18.66 22.01
CA ALA A 224 -4.26 19.48 22.31
C ALA A 224 -5.06 19.89 21.05
N ASN A 225 -4.38 20.07 19.91
CA ASN A 225 -4.99 20.40 18.64
C ASN A 225 -4.28 19.67 17.48
N PRO A 226 -4.63 18.40 17.19
CA PRO A 226 -3.99 17.60 16.15
C PRO A 226 -4.12 18.21 14.74
N LEU A 227 -5.20 18.97 14.51
CA LEU A 227 -5.44 19.68 13.25
C LEU A 227 -4.43 20.81 13.01
N SER A 228 -3.60 21.17 13.99
CA SER A 228 -2.49 22.11 13.79
C SER A 228 -1.42 21.60 12.81
N LEU A 229 -1.38 20.28 12.54
CA LEU A 229 -0.53 19.69 11.51
C LEU A 229 -0.96 20.09 10.09
N LEU A 230 -2.21 20.51 9.92
CA LEU A 230 -2.76 20.99 8.67
C LEU A 230 -2.47 22.49 8.54
N ASP A 231 -1.59 22.86 7.61
CA ASP A 231 -1.44 24.27 7.25
C ASP A 231 -2.73 24.75 6.58
N ALA A 232 -3.24 25.93 6.95
CA ALA A 232 -4.48 26.50 6.42
C ALA A 232 -4.46 26.67 4.88
N GLY A 233 -3.28 26.69 4.26
CA GLY A 233 -3.11 26.69 2.80
C GLY A 233 -3.34 25.33 2.11
N SER A 234 -3.18 24.22 2.83
CA SER A 234 -3.34 22.86 2.29
C SER A 234 -4.79 22.40 2.22
N ALA A 235 -5.61 22.74 3.22
CA ALA A 235 -7.05 22.43 3.22
C ALA A 235 -7.83 23.14 2.09
N GLY A 236 -7.35 24.30 1.65
CA GLY A 236 -7.97 25.10 0.58
C GLY A 236 -7.67 24.65 -0.85
N THR A 237 -6.77 23.68 -1.05
CA THR A 237 -6.36 23.21 -2.39
C THR A 237 -6.86 21.80 -2.73
N ALA A 238 -7.52 21.09 -1.81
CA ALA A 238 -8.13 19.80 -2.09
C ALA A 238 -9.47 19.88 -2.84
N ALA A 239 -10.05 21.08 -2.99
CA ALA A 239 -11.17 21.34 -3.88
C ALA A 239 -10.69 21.51 -5.33
N VAL A 240 -9.98 20.52 -5.86
CA VAL A 240 -9.62 20.47 -7.28
C VAL A 240 -10.69 19.70 -8.01
N ASP A 241 -11.14 20.25 -9.13
CA ASP A 241 -12.07 19.61 -10.05
C ASP A 241 -11.60 18.19 -10.39
N ALA A 242 -12.42 17.18 -10.06
CA ALA A 242 -12.16 15.79 -10.43
C ALA A 242 -12.00 15.60 -11.95
N ALA A 243 -12.44 16.59 -12.75
CA ALA A 243 -12.20 16.63 -14.20
C ALA A 243 -10.74 16.93 -14.59
N ASN A 244 -9.85 17.31 -13.65
CA ASN A 244 -8.40 17.36 -13.87
C ASN A 244 -7.63 16.44 -12.89
N PRO A 245 -7.61 15.11 -13.15
CA PRO A 245 -6.97 14.13 -12.28
C PRO A 245 -5.49 14.40 -11.98
N LEU A 246 -4.72 14.86 -12.97
CA LEU A 246 -3.29 15.13 -12.78
C LEU A 246 -3.07 16.35 -11.89
N GLY A 247 -3.89 17.40 -12.04
CA GLY A 247 -3.87 18.56 -11.17
C GLY A 247 -4.22 18.19 -9.73
N PHE A 248 -5.27 17.38 -9.55
CA PHE A 248 -5.66 16.86 -8.24
C PHE A 248 -4.53 16.11 -7.54
N LEU A 249 -3.90 15.15 -8.23
CA LEU A 249 -2.79 14.37 -7.67
C LEU A 249 -1.62 15.25 -7.26
N SER A 250 -1.28 16.27 -8.06
CA SER A 250 -0.20 17.20 -7.71
C SER A 250 -0.50 17.99 -6.43
N SER A 251 -1.74 18.44 -6.25
CA SER A 251 -2.17 19.14 -5.03
C SER A 251 -2.16 18.21 -3.81
N ALA A 252 -2.64 16.98 -3.97
CA ALA A 252 -2.63 15.98 -2.90
C ALA A 252 -1.20 15.68 -2.42
N VAL A 253 -0.26 15.44 -3.36
CA VAL A 253 1.16 15.21 -3.02
C VAL A 253 1.78 16.41 -2.32
N ASN A 254 1.46 17.64 -2.76
CA ASN A 254 1.95 18.85 -2.10
C ASN A 254 1.41 18.99 -0.67
N ALA A 255 0.12 18.69 -0.45
CA ALA A 255 -0.49 18.70 0.87
C ALA A 255 0.17 17.68 1.80
N LEU A 256 0.38 16.45 1.31
CA LEU A 256 1.08 15.40 2.07
C LEU A 256 2.50 15.78 2.41
N THR A 257 3.21 16.43 1.49
CA THR A 257 4.58 16.92 1.74
C THR A 257 4.60 17.95 2.86
N ASN A 258 3.61 18.85 2.90
CA ASN A 258 3.48 19.85 3.97
C ASN A 258 3.13 19.19 5.32
N ILE A 259 2.21 18.23 5.33
CA ILE A 259 1.84 17.48 6.54
C ILE A 259 3.05 16.70 7.08
N ALA A 260 3.81 16.04 6.20
CA ALA A 260 5.06 15.35 6.56
C ALA A 260 6.07 16.32 7.18
N ALA A 261 6.25 17.50 6.59
CA ALA A 261 7.16 18.53 7.10
C ALA A 261 6.72 19.05 8.48
N SER A 262 5.42 19.28 8.68
CA SER A 262 4.85 19.65 9.99
C SER A 262 5.09 18.56 11.03
N GLY A 263 4.78 17.30 10.70
CA GLY A 263 5.00 16.16 11.59
C GLY A 263 6.48 15.98 11.94
N TYR A 264 7.38 16.13 10.97
CA TYR A 264 8.82 16.09 11.21
C TYR A 264 9.29 17.24 12.10
N ALA A 265 8.77 18.46 11.91
CA ALA A 265 9.12 19.61 12.75
C ALA A 265 8.75 19.39 14.23
N VAL A 266 7.64 18.70 14.49
CA VAL A 266 7.23 18.29 15.85
C VAL A 266 8.25 17.33 16.46
N LEU A 267 8.81 16.42 15.65
CA LEU A 267 9.78 15.42 16.09
C LEU A 267 11.24 15.87 16.02
N LEU A 268 11.53 17.05 15.47
CA LEU A 268 12.90 17.55 15.27
C LEU A 268 13.73 17.56 16.57
N PRO A 269 13.22 18.01 17.73
CA PRO A 269 13.98 17.95 18.98
C PRO A 269 14.40 16.51 19.35
N THR A 270 13.54 15.52 19.07
CA THR A 270 13.85 14.10 19.27
C THR A 270 14.95 13.63 18.33
N ALA A 271 14.82 13.98 17.05
CA ALA A 271 15.79 13.61 16.02
C ALA A 271 17.19 14.16 16.34
N ASP A 272 17.28 15.40 16.83
CA ASP A 272 18.53 16.05 17.22
C ASP A 272 19.22 15.37 18.41
N ILE A 273 18.44 14.90 19.40
CA ILE A 273 18.98 14.18 20.56
C ILE A 273 19.62 12.86 20.13
N ILE A 274 18.94 12.12 19.25
CA ILE A 274 19.40 10.80 18.77
C ILE A 274 20.64 10.94 17.88
N ASN A 275 20.70 11.98 17.04
CA ASN A 275 21.78 12.18 16.10
C ASN A 275 23.01 12.90 16.68
N ARG A 276 22.99 13.30 17.96
CA ARG A 276 24.13 14.03 18.56
C ARG A 276 25.35 13.12 18.72
N PRO A 277 26.48 13.38 18.04
CA PRO A 277 27.71 12.65 18.29
C PRO A 277 28.27 13.08 19.65
N GLY A 278 28.28 12.17 20.64
CA GLY A 278 29.12 12.34 21.84
C GLY A 278 28.43 12.39 23.22
N HIS A 279 27.42 11.56 23.52
CA HIS A 279 26.96 11.40 24.91
C HIS A 279 26.83 9.97 25.41
N LEU A 280 27.76 9.09 24.98
CA LEU A 280 28.25 7.99 25.81
C LEU A 280 29.52 8.46 26.55
N GLY A 281 29.39 9.58 27.27
CA GLY A 281 30.38 10.04 28.24
C GLY A 281 29.95 9.55 29.60
N ALA A 282 30.67 8.57 30.12
CA ALA A 282 30.47 7.97 31.43
C ALA A 282 30.13 9.03 32.50
N VAL A 283 28.95 8.87 33.11
CA VAL A 283 28.69 9.38 34.45
C VAL A 283 29.55 8.56 35.40
N VAL A 284 30.30 9.28 36.25
CA VAL A 284 31.21 8.82 37.30
C VAL A 284 30.57 7.79 38.22
#